data_AF-A0A2T7Q6Q5-F1
#
_entry.id   AF-A0A2T7Q6Q5-F1
#
_cell.length_a   1.000
_cell.length_b   1.000
_cell.length_c   1.000
_cell.angle_alpha   90.00
_cell.angle_beta   90.00
_cell.angle_gamma   90.00
#
_symmetry.space_group_name_H-M   'P 1'
#
loop_
_entity.id
_entity.type
_entity.pdbx_description
1 polymer ?
#
loop_
_entity_poly.entity_id
_entity_poly.type
_entity_poly.pdbx_seq_one_letter_code
_entity_poly.pdbx_strand_id
1 'polypeptide(L)'
;MNQKNFEYLRDQVKYTGFGEGLENDLKQKIQEGTPEFKLAYETKYGNDTVNATLNFSQSKQSDMYFFNSYQVKVQKENSSETMEQTFYINKGNNITLKEGYNLMEGRSVNKDLTNKEGQVYNAWVQMDFKQSDNNGNFKLKHYHENYGYDLEAVLSKHPIRELGNEEYKSNLMDSLKKGNLQSATFQINGAEQKQYIEANPQFKTINIYDSSMQRVDNRQAKKEQQSEGESQSAKQDGKKERQTPAEDDGPEIPKASKKRRKNQSIS
;
A
#
# COMPACT_ATOMS: atom_id res chain seq x y z
N MET A 1 14.71 24.00 -25.58
CA MET A 1 13.90 22.98 -24.86
C MET A 1 13.49 21.90 -25.85
N ASN A 2 13.71 20.63 -25.51
CA ASN A 2 13.25 19.49 -26.29
C ASN A 2 11.75 19.25 -26.04
N GLN A 3 10.89 19.62 -27.00
CA GLN A 3 9.44 19.61 -26.82
C GLN A 3 8.87 18.19 -26.56
N LYS A 4 9.37 17.18 -27.27
CA LYS A 4 8.92 15.79 -27.08
C LYS A 4 9.29 15.25 -25.70
N ASN A 5 10.48 15.60 -25.21
CA ASN A 5 10.91 15.20 -23.87
C ASN A 5 10.09 15.91 -22.79
N PHE A 6 9.76 17.19 -22.97
CA PHE A 6 8.86 17.90 -22.07
C PHE A 6 7.46 17.26 -22.00
N GLU A 7 6.85 16.96 -23.15
CA GLU A 7 5.53 16.30 -23.21
C GLU A 7 5.55 14.93 -22.52
N TYR A 8 6.60 14.15 -22.76
CA TYR A 8 6.80 12.87 -22.08
C TYR A 8 6.88 13.02 -20.55
N LEU A 9 7.68 13.98 -20.05
CA LEU A 9 7.83 14.23 -18.62
C LEU A 9 6.54 14.74 -17.99
N ARG A 10 5.82 15.65 -18.66
CA ARG A 10 4.51 16.14 -18.22
C ARG A 10 3.53 14.98 -18.04
N ASP A 11 3.42 14.12 -19.04
CA ASP A 11 2.50 12.98 -19.00
C ASP A 11 2.95 11.99 -17.91
N GLN A 12 4.25 11.73 -17.78
CA GLN A 12 4.79 10.87 -16.73
C GLN A 12 4.47 11.41 -15.32
N VAL A 13 4.62 12.71 -15.08
CA VAL A 13 4.25 13.37 -13.81
C VAL A 13 2.74 13.23 -13.57
N LYS A 14 1.91 13.51 -14.58
CA LYS A 14 0.46 13.37 -14.51
C LYS A 14 0.04 11.96 -14.11
N TYR A 15 0.50 10.95 -14.85
CA TYR A 15 0.08 9.56 -14.68
C TYR A 15 0.77 8.84 -13.50
N THR A 16 1.81 9.43 -12.90
CA THR A 16 2.38 8.95 -11.62
C THR A 16 1.59 9.46 -10.41
N GLY A 17 0.54 10.26 -10.61
CA GLY A 17 -0.40 10.66 -9.57
C GLY A 17 -0.22 12.09 -9.05
N PHE A 18 0.53 12.94 -9.75
CA PHE A 18 0.72 14.35 -9.41
C PHE A 18 -0.21 15.30 -10.19
N GLY A 19 -0.94 14.78 -11.19
CA GLY A 19 -1.86 15.57 -12.01
C GLY A 19 -1.13 16.59 -12.91
N GLU A 20 -1.85 17.64 -13.30
CA GLU A 20 -1.36 18.62 -14.28
C GLU A 20 -0.78 19.89 -13.64
N GLY A 21 -0.93 20.06 -12.32
CA GLY A 21 -0.58 21.31 -11.61
C GLY A 21 0.90 21.69 -11.66
N LEU A 22 1.79 20.73 -11.93
CA LEU A 22 3.25 20.95 -11.98
C LEU A 22 3.77 21.28 -13.39
N GLU A 23 2.91 21.33 -14.42
CA GLU A 23 3.33 21.48 -15.81
C GLU A 23 4.14 22.77 -16.05
N ASN A 24 3.68 23.90 -15.51
CA ASN A 24 4.34 25.19 -15.71
C ASN A 24 5.72 25.23 -15.05
N ASP A 25 5.82 24.77 -13.80
CA ASP A 25 7.08 24.74 -13.06
C ASP A 25 8.09 23.79 -13.73
N LEU A 26 7.62 22.62 -14.19
CA LEU A 26 8.43 21.68 -14.95
C LEU A 26 8.97 22.33 -16.23
N LYS A 27 8.11 23.01 -16.99
CA LYS A 27 8.48 23.69 -18.23
C LYS A 27 9.54 24.75 -17.97
N GLN A 28 9.31 25.59 -16.96
CA GLN A 28 10.24 26.65 -16.57
C GLN A 28 11.60 26.08 -16.19
N LYS A 29 11.66 25.05 -15.34
CA LYS A 29 12.92 24.44 -14.89
C LYS A 29 13.73 23.84 -16.03
N ILE A 30 13.08 23.23 -17.01
CA ILE A 30 13.73 22.70 -18.22
C ILE A 30 14.22 23.84 -19.12
N GLN A 31 13.46 24.93 -19.25
CA GLN A 31 13.86 26.10 -20.05
C GLN A 31 15.06 26.85 -19.44
N GLU A 32 15.14 26.92 -18.11
CA GLU A 32 16.28 27.46 -17.37
C GLU A 32 17.57 26.64 -17.60
N GLY A 33 17.48 25.41 -18.11
CA GLY A 33 18.64 24.56 -18.38
C GLY A 33 19.35 24.08 -17.11
N THR A 34 18.64 24.05 -15.97
CA THR A 34 19.22 23.60 -14.70
C THR A 34 19.54 22.10 -14.78
N PRO A 35 20.78 21.63 -14.50
CA PRO A 35 21.13 20.21 -14.66
C PRO A 35 20.36 19.27 -13.73
N GLU A 36 20.01 19.72 -12.53
CA GLU A 36 19.21 18.96 -11.55
C GLU A 36 18.22 19.90 -10.88
N PHE A 37 16.97 19.46 -10.75
CA PHE A 37 15.95 20.25 -10.05
C PHE A 37 14.93 19.37 -9.37
N LYS A 38 14.15 19.98 -8.48
CA LYS A 38 13.08 19.32 -7.74
C LYS A 38 11.78 20.09 -7.87
N LEU A 39 10.66 19.37 -7.89
CA LEU A 39 9.32 19.94 -7.80
C LEU A 39 8.65 19.41 -6.53
N ALA A 40 8.01 20.31 -5.79
CA ALA A 40 7.26 19.97 -4.59
C ALA A 40 5.78 19.78 -4.93
N TYR A 41 5.13 18.84 -4.25
CA TYR A 41 3.70 18.57 -4.38
C TYR A 41 3.12 18.23 -3.01
N GLU A 42 1.94 18.76 -2.71
CA GLU A 42 1.23 18.47 -1.47
C GLU A 42 -0.18 17.98 -1.80
N THR A 43 -0.65 16.97 -1.07
CA THR A 43 -2.01 16.46 -1.14
C THR A 43 -2.45 15.88 0.20
N LYS A 44 -3.71 15.46 0.28
CA LYS A 44 -4.27 14.75 1.42
C LYS A 44 -4.93 13.45 1.01
N TYR A 45 -4.74 12.42 1.83
CA TYR A 45 -5.48 11.17 1.72
C TYR A 45 -6.19 10.90 3.04
N GLY A 46 -7.53 11.02 3.04
CA GLY A 46 -8.28 11.12 4.29
C GLY A 46 -7.81 12.35 5.07
N ASN A 47 -7.42 12.14 6.33
CA ASN A 47 -6.89 13.20 7.20
C ASN A 47 -5.37 13.29 7.21
N ASP A 48 -4.68 12.41 6.47
CA ASP A 48 -3.22 12.40 6.40
C ASP A 48 -2.72 13.44 5.39
N THR A 49 -1.69 14.17 5.79
CA THR A 49 -0.97 15.09 4.90
C THR A 49 0.15 14.33 4.18
N VAL A 50 0.20 14.44 2.86
CA VAL A 50 1.20 13.77 2.02
C VAL A 50 1.97 14.83 1.23
N ASN A 51 3.27 14.92 1.53
CA ASN A 51 4.20 15.78 0.80
C ASN A 51 5.09 14.93 -0.10
N ALA A 52 5.23 15.33 -1.36
CA ALA A 52 6.10 14.67 -2.31
C ALA A 52 7.15 15.65 -2.88
N THR A 53 8.37 15.16 -3.05
CA THR A 53 9.46 15.87 -3.72
C THR A 53 9.91 15.06 -4.92
N LEU A 54 9.61 15.53 -6.12
CA LEU A 54 9.95 14.89 -7.38
C LEU A 54 11.36 15.34 -7.81
N ASN A 55 12.24 14.40 -8.13
CA ASN A 55 13.63 14.66 -8.48
C ASN A 55 13.85 14.47 -9.98
N PHE A 56 14.39 15.50 -10.64
CA PHE A 56 14.69 15.50 -12.07
C PHE A 56 16.17 15.78 -12.33
N SER A 57 16.68 15.23 -13.42
CA SER A 57 18.03 15.57 -13.90
C SER A 57 18.12 15.55 -15.42
N GLN A 58 19.06 16.33 -15.94
CA GLN A 58 19.44 16.33 -17.35
C GLN A 58 20.42 15.19 -17.63
N SER A 59 20.29 14.61 -18.82
CA SER A 59 21.26 13.69 -19.40
C SER A 59 22.63 14.36 -19.56
N LYS A 60 23.70 13.64 -19.25
CA LYS A 60 25.07 14.08 -19.57
C LYS A 60 25.43 13.91 -21.05
N GLN A 61 24.60 13.18 -21.80
CA GLN A 61 24.88 12.76 -23.17
C GLN A 61 23.90 13.35 -24.20
N SER A 62 22.85 14.03 -23.74
CA SER A 62 21.81 14.59 -24.60
C SER A 62 21.14 15.79 -23.92
N ASP A 63 20.23 16.45 -24.64
CA ASP A 63 19.39 17.54 -24.10
C ASP A 63 18.15 17.03 -23.33
N MET A 64 18.05 15.73 -23.08
CA MET A 64 16.90 15.11 -22.42
C MET A 64 16.97 15.28 -20.90
N TYR A 65 15.81 15.48 -20.30
CA TYR A 65 15.58 15.41 -18.87
C TYR A 65 14.87 14.11 -18.49
N PHE A 66 15.08 13.67 -17.26
CA PHE A 66 14.48 12.47 -16.68
C PHE A 66 13.82 12.80 -15.35
N PHE A 67 12.63 12.24 -15.13
CA PHE A 67 12.02 12.12 -13.81
C PHE A 67 12.58 10.87 -13.15
N ASN A 68 13.43 11.01 -12.13
CA ASN A 68 14.22 9.91 -11.61
C ASN A 68 13.56 9.18 -10.43
N SER A 69 12.95 9.95 -9.53
CA SER A 69 12.34 9.44 -8.31
C SER A 69 11.43 10.49 -7.70
N TYR A 70 10.55 10.07 -6.80
CA TYR A 70 9.87 10.98 -5.89
C TYR A 70 9.99 10.48 -4.46
N GLN A 71 10.30 11.38 -3.56
CA GLN A 71 10.30 11.12 -2.13
C GLN A 71 8.95 11.50 -1.56
N VAL A 72 8.34 10.61 -0.78
CA VAL A 72 7.05 10.84 -0.11
C VAL A 72 7.28 10.95 1.38
N LYS A 73 6.64 11.94 2.00
CA LYS A 73 6.53 12.11 3.44
C LYS A 73 5.06 12.07 3.83
N VAL A 74 4.70 11.11 4.66
CA VAL A 74 3.33 10.96 5.19
C VAL A 74 3.33 11.42 6.64
N GLN A 75 2.46 12.39 6.94
CA GLN A 75 2.15 12.80 8.29
C GLN A 75 0.74 12.37 8.66
N LYS A 76 0.66 11.51 9.68
CA LYS A 76 -0.59 10.99 10.20
C LYS A 76 -1.37 12.06 10.94
N GLU A 77 -2.70 12.02 10.85
CA GLU A 77 -3.56 12.85 11.68
C GLU A 77 -3.21 12.67 13.17
N ASN A 78 -3.08 13.77 13.91
CA ASN A 78 -2.74 13.79 15.34
C ASN A 78 -1.38 13.14 15.69
N SER A 79 -0.49 12.95 14.71
CA SER A 79 0.88 12.49 14.93
C SER A 79 1.89 13.55 14.50
N SER A 80 2.92 13.74 15.33
CA SER A 80 4.11 14.49 14.95
C SER A 80 5.12 13.64 14.17
N GLU A 81 4.92 12.32 14.13
CA GLU A 81 5.81 11.41 13.42
C GLU A 81 5.53 11.49 11.92
N THR A 82 6.61 11.47 11.15
CA THR A 82 6.56 11.44 9.70
C THR A 82 7.28 10.20 9.21
N MET A 83 6.65 9.49 8.28
CA MET A 83 7.28 8.40 7.56
C MET A 83 7.76 8.92 6.21
N GLU A 84 8.98 8.54 5.83
CA GLU A 84 9.59 8.95 4.57
C GLU A 84 9.95 7.71 3.74
N GLN A 85 9.63 7.73 2.45
CA GLN A 85 9.99 6.67 1.51
C GLN A 85 10.27 7.28 0.14
N THR A 86 11.34 6.84 -0.52
CA THR A 86 11.65 7.21 -1.91
C THR A 86 11.20 6.11 -2.86
N PHE A 87 10.46 6.50 -3.90
CA PHE A 87 10.04 5.63 -4.99
C PHE A 87 10.78 6.05 -6.27
N TYR A 88 11.41 5.08 -6.92
CA TYR A 88 12.18 5.31 -8.14
C TYR A 88 11.29 5.14 -9.38
N ILE A 89 11.54 5.98 -10.37
CA ILE A 89 10.83 5.97 -11.65
C ILE A 89 11.61 5.10 -12.63
N ASN A 90 10.95 4.07 -13.13
CA ASN A 90 11.47 3.13 -14.10
C ASN A 90 10.76 3.29 -15.46
N LYS A 91 11.22 2.54 -16.48
CA LYS A 91 10.63 2.51 -17.83
C LYS A 91 9.33 1.69 -17.87
N GLY A 92 8.35 2.04 -17.04
CA GLY A 92 7.04 1.39 -16.99
C GLY A 92 6.63 0.94 -15.58
N ASN A 93 5.32 0.83 -15.38
CA ASN A 93 4.67 0.30 -14.17
C ASN A 93 5.19 0.89 -12.84
N ASN A 94 5.43 2.19 -12.84
CA ASN A 94 5.82 2.94 -11.64
C ASN A 94 4.79 2.76 -10.54
N ILE A 95 5.27 2.76 -9.29
CA ILE A 95 4.42 3.00 -8.14
C ILE A 95 3.95 4.45 -8.27
N THR A 96 2.65 4.68 -8.24
CA THR A 96 2.05 6.01 -8.24
C THR A 96 2.09 6.61 -6.83
N LEU A 97 1.83 7.91 -6.68
CA LEU A 97 1.76 8.55 -5.36
C LEU A 97 0.73 7.85 -4.44
N LYS A 98 -0.45 7.49 -4.97
CA LYS A 98 -1.49 6.83 -4.18
C LYS A 98 -1.10 5.42 -3.77
N GLU A 99 -0.54 4.63 -4.69
CA GLU A 99 -0.01 3.30 -4.39
C GLU A 99 1.15 3.37 -3.38
N GLY A 100 2.04 4.36 -3.51
CA GLY A 100 3.12 4.60 -2.57
C GLY A 100 2.63 4.92 -1.16
N TYR A 101 1.61 5.79 -1.06
CA TYR A 101 0.90 6.01 0.20
C TYR A 101 0.30 4.71 0.75
N ASN A 102 -0.38 3.92 -0.08
CA ASN A 102 -0.97 2.64 0.34
C ASN A 102 0.09 1.66 0.87
N LEU A 103 1.29 1.60 0.27
CA LEU A 103 2.41 0.81 0.79
C LEU A 103 2.90 1.32 2.15
N MET A 104 2.98 2.64 2.33
CA MET A 104 3.36 3.28 3.60
C MET A 104 2.30 3.06 4.71
N GLU A 105 1.04 2.82 4.32
CA GLU A 105 -0.03 2.36 5.22
C GLU A 105 0.07 0.87 5.58
N GLY A 106 1.05 0.15 5.03
CA GLY A 106 1.22 -1.29 5.23
C GLY A 106 0.36 -2.18 4.34
N ARG A 107 -0.42 -1.58 3.42
CA ARG A 107 -1.23 -2.30 2.44
C ARG A 107 -0.36 -2.83 1.30
N SER A 108 -0.93 -3.76 0.55
CA SER A 108 -0.24 -4.38 -0.59
C SER A 108 -0.74 -3.84 -1.92
N VAL A 109 0.15 -3.68 -2.90
CA VAL A 109 -0.17 -3.19 -4.25
C VAL A 109 0.26 -4.24 -5.28
N ASN A 110 -0.61 -4.59 -6.21
CA ASN A 110 -0.31 -5.49 -7.32
C ASN A 110 0.25 -4.71 -8.51
N LYS A 111 1.43 -5.13 -9.02
CA LYS A 111 2.10 -4.48 -10.14
C LYS A 111 2.67 -5.51 -11.11
N ASP A 112 2.71 -5.12 -12.38
CA ASP A 112 3.56 -5.77 -13.38
C ASP A 112 4.96 -5.17 -13.29
N LEU A 113 5.91 -5.92 -12.79
CA LEU A 113 7.29 -5.49 -12.56
C LEU A 113 8.22 -6.06 -13.63
N THR A 114 9.39 -5.46 -13.80
CA THR A 114 10.43 -5.95 -14.71
C THR A 114 11.63 -6.46 -13.92
N ASN A 115 12.10 -7.68 -14.20
CA ASN A 115 13.32 -8.21 -13.58
C ASN A 115 14.59 -7.65 -14.26
N LYS A 116 15.77 -8.07 -13.79
CA LYS A 116 17.05 -7.58 -14.33
C LYS A 116 17.27 -8.00 -15.78
N GLU A 117 16.65 -9.09 -16.19
CA GLU A 117 16.68 -9.68 -17.52
C GLU A 117 15.67 -9.00 -18.47
N GLY A 118 14.90 -8.03 -18.00
CA GLY A 118 13.90 -7.31 -18.81
C GLY A 118 12.56 -8.03 -18.95
N GLN A 119 12.36 -9.16 -18.25
CA GLN A 119 11.12 -9.92 -18.28
C GLN A 119 10.08 -9.28 -17.36
N VAL A 120 8.87 -9.13 -17.88
CA VAL A 120 7.72 -8.65 -17.11
C VAL A 120 7.14 -9.80 -16.30
N TYR A 121 6.82 -9.56 -15.03
CA TYR A 121 6.15 -10.50 -14.15
C TYR A 121 5.16 -9.77 -13.24
N ASN A 122 4.06 -10.42 -12.87
CA ASN A 122 3.11 -9.84 -11.91
C ASN A 122 3.51 -10.19 -10.47
N ALA A 123 3.38 -9.23 -9.55
CA ALA A 123 3.57 -9.48 -8.14
C ALA A 123 2.78 -8.52 -7.27
N TRP A 124 2.39 -9.00 -6.09
CA TRP A 124 2.00 -8.14 -4.98
C TRP A 124 3.23 -7.62 -4.26
N VAL A 125 3.26 -6.33 -4.01
CA VAL A 125 4.31 -5.59 -3.34
C VAL A 125 3.80 -5.11 -1.99
N GLN A 126 4.58 -5.29 -0.93
CA GLN A 126 4.26 -4.83 0.42
C GLN A 126 5.51 -4.27 1.11
N MET A 127 5.37 -3.21 1.89
CA MET A 127 6.49 -2.65 2.64
C MET A 127 6.89 -3.54 3.83
N ASP A 128 8.20 -3.74 4.04
CA ASP A 128 8.75 -4.40 5.21
C ASP A 128 9.28 -3.38 6.22
N PHE A 129 8.43 -2.98 7.16
CA PHE A 129 8.79 -2.01 8.19
C PHE A 129 9.88 -2.48 9.16
N LYS A 130 10.27 -3.76 9.12
CA LYS A 130 11.34 -4.32 9.95
C LYS A 130 12.73 -4.17 9.31
N GLN A 131 12.81 -3.84 8.03
CA GLN A 131 14.07 -3.76 7.29
C GLN A 131 14.15 -2.50 6.44
N SER A 132 15.23 -1.75 6.60
CA SER A 132 15.57 -0.64 5.71
C SER A 132 16.81 -0.95 4.87
N ASP A 133 16.94 -0.27 3.74
CA ASP A 133 18.17 -0.22 2.96
C ASP A 133 19.16 0.83 3.52
N ASN A 134 20.32 0.94 2.88
CA ASN A 134 21.38 1.88 3.30
C ASN A 134 20.99 3.35 3.17
N ASN A 135 19.94 3.66 2.41
CA ASN A 135 19.41 5.01 2.19
C ASN A 135 18.24 5.34 3.13
N GLY A 136 17.89 4.42 4.04
CA GLY A 136 16.79 4.58 4.99
C GLY A 136 15.41 4.23 4.43
N ASN A 137 15.30 3.79 3.17
CA ASN A 137 14.03 3.32 2.62
C ASN A 137 13.69 1.95 3.19
N PHE A 138 12.42 1.72 3.52
CA PHE A 138 11.96 0.37 3.84
C PHE A 138 12.08 -0.55 2.61
N LYS A 139 12.47 -1.80 2.86
CA LYS A 139 12.50 -2.83 1.82
C LYS A 139 11.08 -3.18 1.39
N LEU A 140 10.96 -3.70 0.17
CA LEU A 140 9.70 -4.20 -0.37
C LEU A 140 9.75 -5.72 -0.46
N LYS A 141 8.70 -6.38 0.04
CA LYS A 141 8.43 -7.81 -0.16
C LYS A 141 7.61 -8.00 -1.42
N HIS A 142 7.93 -9.06 -2.14
CA HIS A 142 7.28 -9.43 -3.40
C HIS A 142 6.64 -10.80 -3.24
N TYR A 143 5.34 -10.88 -3.49
CA TYR A 143 4.58 -12.12 -3.59
C TYR A 143 4.24 -12.34 -5.06
N HIS A 144 5.12 -13.07 -5.75
CA HIS A 144 4.96 -13.41 -7.16
C HIS A 144 3.77 -14.36 -7.39
N GLU A 145 3.36 -14.57 -8.64
CA GLU A 145 2.22 -15.43 -8.98
C GLU A 145 2.32 -16.85 -8.36
N ASN A 146 3.51 -17.45 -8.37
CA ASN A 146 3.78 -18.76 -7.76
C ASN A 146 3.61 -18.79 -6.23
N TYR A 147 3.51 -17.63 -5.57
CA TYR A 147 3.17 -17.54 -4.17
C TYR A 147 1.74 -18.06 -3.91
N GLY A 148 0.85 -17.97 -4.89
CA GLY A 148 -0.51 -18.53 -4.83
C GLY A 148 -1.51 -17.69 -4.04
N TYR A 149 -1.37 -16.37 -4.06
CA TYR A 149 -2.44 -15.46 -3.62
C TYR A 149 -3.32 -15.09 -4.80
N ASP A 150 -4.55 -15.59 -4.78
CA ASP A 150 -5.58 -15.28 -5.77
C ASP A 150 -6.66 -14.42 -5.10
N LEU A 151 -6.65 -13.12 -5.43
CA LEU A 151 -7.59 -12.15 -4.85
C LEU A 151 -9.04 -12.48 -5.21
N GLU A 152 -9.29 -12.92 -6.44
CA GLU A 152 -10.65 -13.20 -6.90
C GLU A 152 -11.21 -14.44 -6.18
N ALA A 153 -10.41 -15.50 -6.09
CA ALA A 153 -10.77 -16.69 -5.34
C ALA A 153 -10.97 -16.38 -3.85
N VAL A 154 -10.21 -15.45 -3.27
CA VAL A 154 -10.41 -15.02 -1.88
C VAL A 154 -11.72 -14.25 -1.72
N LEU A 155 -11.99 -13.26 -2.59
CA LEU A 155 -13.22 -12.47 -2.51
C LEU A 155 -14.48 -13.33 -2.68
N SER A 156 -14.44 -14.34 -3.55
CA SER A 156 -15.56 -15.26 -3.79
C SER A 156 -16.01 -16.06 -2.55
N LYS A 157 -15.18 -16.11 -1.50
CA LYS A 157 -15.50 -16.77 -0.22
C LYS A 157 -16.33 -15.89 0.72
N HIS A 158 -16.62 -14.66 0.32
CA HIS A 158 -17.35 -13.67 1.13
C HIS A 158 -18.66 -13.27 0.45
N PRO A 159 -19.72 -12.97 1.22
CA PRO A 159 -21.02 -12.59 0.68
C PRO A 159 -21.04 -11.12 0.23
N ILE A 160 -20.16 -10.75 -0.71
CA ILE A 160 -20.01 -9.39 -1.20
C ILE A 160 -20.94 -9.16 -2.40
N ARG A 161 -21.86 -8.20 -2.27
CA ARG A 161 -22.88 -7.87 -3.26
C ARG A 161 -22.28 -7.42 -4.60
N GLU A 162 -21.19 -6.64 -4.57
CA GLU A 162 -20.52 -6.13 -5.77
C GLU A 162 -20.00 -7.25 -6.68
N LEU A 163 -19.75 -8.47 -6.16
CA LEU A 163 -19.28 -9.60 -6.96
C LEU A 163 -20.34 -10.14 -7.93
N GLY A 164 -21.62 -9.85 -7.68
CA GLY A 164 -22.74 -10.26 -8.55
C GLY A 164 -22.88 -9.43 -9.83
N ASN A 165 -22.12 -8.35 -9.97
CA ASN A 165 -22.11 -7.51 -11.17
C ASN A 165 -20.67 -7.38 -11.70
N GLU A 166 -20.45 -7.65 -12.99
CA GLU A 166 -19.09 -7.69 -13.57
C GLU A 166 -18.34 -6.35 -13.48
N GLU A 167 -19.02 -5.23 -13.73
CA GLU A 167 -18.42 -3.90 -13.66
C GLU A 167 -18.02 -3.56 -12.22
N TYR A 168 -18.90 -3.80 -11.25
CA TYR A 168 -18.62 -3.54 -9.84
C TYR A 168 -17.53 -4.46 -9.28
N LYS A 169 -17.54 -5.73 -9.70
CA LYS A 169 -16.45 -6.68 -9.39
C LYS A 169 -15.13 -6.19 -9.95
N SER A 170 -15.08 -5.77 -11.22
CA SER A 170 -13.85 -5.25 -11.85
C SER A 170 -13.33 -4.01 -11.11
N ASN A 171 -14.21 -3.06 -10.80
CA ASN A 171 -13.85 -1.85 -10.06
C ASN A 171 -13.33 -2.15 -8.65
N LEU A 172 -13.96 -3.11 -7.95
CA LEU A 172 -13.52 -3.58 -6.64
C LEU A 172 -12.12 -4.22 -6.73
N MET A 173 -11.92 -5.12 -7.68
CA MET A 173 -10.63 -5.77 -7.93
C MET A 173 -9.53 -4.76 -8.23
N ASP A 174 -9.78 -3.80 -9.11
CA ASP A 174 -8.81 -2.78 -9.49
C ASP A 174 -8.45 -1.85 -8.33
N SER A 175 -9.43 -1.50 -7.48
CA SER A 175 -9.18 -0.70 -6.30
C SER A 175 -8.28 -1.45 -5.29
N LEU A 176 -8.56 -2.72 -5.05
CA LEU A 176 -7.78 -3.58 -4.16
C LEU A 176 -6.38 -3.86 -4.69
N LYS A 177 -6.23 -4.07 -6.01
CA LYS A 177 -4.93 -4.19 -6.67
C LYS A 177 -4.08 -2.92 -6.52
N LYS A 178 -4.70 -1.74 -6.49
CA LYS A 178 -4.01 -0.47 -6.19
C LYS A 178 -3.69 -0.28 -4.69
N GLY A 179 -4.03 -1.26 -3.86
CA GLY A 179 -3.81 -1.25 -2.41
C GLY A 179 -4.74 -0.31 -1.64
N ASN A 180 -5.89 0.05 -2.22
CA ASN A 180 -6.87 0.86 -1.51
C ASN A 180 -7.61 0.02 -0.45
N LEU A 181 -7.97 0.67 0.65
CA LEU A 181 -9.01 0.17 1.54
C LEU A 181 -10.37 0.50 0.93
N GLN A 182 -11.04 -0.51 0.39
CA GLN A 182 -12.24 -0.34 -0.42
C GLN A 182 -13.50 -0.69 0.39
N SER A 183 -14.53 0.16 0.35
CA SER A 183 -15.83 -0.21 0.91
C SER A 183 -16.54 -1.23 0.01
N ALA A 184 -17.15 -2.24 0.61
CA ALA A 184 -17.96 -3.26 -0.05
C ALA A 184 -19.22 -3.55 0.79
N THR A 185 -20.29 -4.01 0.13
CA THR A 185 -21.55 -4.35 0.79
C THR A 185 -21.61 -5.85 1.03
N PHE A 186 -21.60 -6.25 2.30
CA PHE A 186 -21.73 -7.64 2.74
C PHE A 186 -23.18 -8.00 3.02
N GLN A 187 -23.61 -9.17 2.57
CA GLN A 187 -24.93 -9.73 2.83
C GLN A 187 -24.84 -10.80 3.92
N ILE A 188 -25.09 -10.41 5.17
CA ILE A 188 -24.95 -11.29 6.35
C ILE A 188 -26.34 -11.45 6.97
N ASN A 189 -26.81 -12.70 7.13
CA ASN A 189 -28.11 -13.02 7.73
C ASN A 189 -29.30 -12.28 7.07
N GLY A 190 -29.24 -12.07 5.76
CA GLY A 190 -30.27 -11.36 5.00
C GLY A 190 -30.25 -9.83 5.14
N ALA A 191 -29.31 -9.27 5.91
CA ALA A 191 -29.10 -7.83 6.03
C ALA A 191 -27.87 -7.37 5.24
N GLU A 192 -27.92 -6.13 4.74
CA GLU A 192 -26.78 -5.48 4.11
C GLU A 192 -25.96 -4.70 5.14
N GLN A 193 -24.66 -4.98 5.19
CA GLN A 193 -23.70 -4.28 6.03
C GLN A 193 -22.57 -3.74 5.17
N LYS A 194 -22.31 -2.43 5.26
CA LYS A 194 -21.10 -1.84 4.66
C LYS A 194 -19.88 -2.21 5.51
N GLN A 195 -18.87 -2.78 4.87
CA GLN A 195 -17.57 -3.09 5.45
C GLN A 195 -16.46 -2.54 4.56
N TYR A 196 -15.25 -2.48 5.08
CA TYR A 196 -14.06 -2.04 4.34
C TYR A 196 -13.08 -3.20 4.21
N ILE A 197 -12.51 -3.39 3.03
CA ILE A 197 -11.63 -4.51 2.73
C ILE A 197 -10.35 -4.08 2.03
N GLU A 198 -9.28 -4.82 2.28
CA GLU A 198 -7.98 -4.65 1.62
C GLU A 198 -7.34 -6.02 1.36
N ALA A 199 -6.48 -6.09 0.34
CA ALA A 199 -5.75 -7.30 0.00
C ALA A 199 -4.67 -7.64 1.05
N ASN A 200 -4.60 -8.91 1.44
CA ASN A 200 -3.59 -9.43 2.36
C ASN A 200 -2.86 -10.64 1.75
N PRO A 201 -1.95 -10.40 0.79
CA PRO A 201 -1.19 -11.47 0.14
C PRO A 201 -0.37 -12.29 1.14
N GLN A 202 0.25 -11.67 2.15
CA GLN A 202 1.08 -12.38 3.15
C GLN A 202 0.37 -13.57 3.80
N PHE A 203 -0.94 -13.44 4.07
CA PHE A 203 -1.75 -14.50 4.67
C PHE A 203 -2.70 -15.17 3.68
N LYS A 204 -2.63 -14.80 2.40
CA LYS A 204 -3.51 -15.26 1.32
C LYS A 204 -5.00 -15.03 1.62
N THR A 205 -5.32 -13.89 2.21
CA THR A 205 -6.67 -13.49 2.61
C THR A 205 -6.96 -12.03 2.21
N ILE A 206 -8.10 -11.51 2.65
CA ILE A 206 -8.36 -10.08 2.76
C ILE A 206 -8.47 -9.72 4.25
N ASN A 207 -8.10 -8.50 4.60
CA ASN A 207 -8.52 -7.93 5.88
C ASN A 207 -9.90 -7.29 5.70
N ILE A 208 -10.74 -7.37 6.74
CA ILE A 208 -12.09 -6.81 6.75
C ILE A 208 -12.24 -5.95 8.00
N TYR A 209 -12.84 -4.78 7.83
CA TYR A 209 -13.09 -3.80 8.88
C TYR A 209 -14.55 -3.37 8.90
N ASP A 210 -15.07 -3.10 10.08
CA ASP A 210 -16.41 -2.53 10.26
C ASP A 210 -16.44 -1.01 9.97
N SER A 211 -17.60 -0.39 10.19
CA SER A 211 -17.78 1.06 10.02
C SER A 211 -16.95 1.91 10.98
N SER A 212 -16.47 1.33 12.07
CA SER A 212 -15.60 1.95 13.08
C SER A 212 -14.12 1.64 12.83
N MET A 213 -13.79 1.10 11.65
CA MET A 213 -12.44 0.72 11.25
C MET A 213 -11.78 -0.32 12.17
N GLN A 214 -12.59 -1.09 12.89
CA GLN A 214 -12.11 -2.21 13.71
C GLN A 214 -12.05 -3.48 12.87
N ARG A 215 -10.97 -4.26 13.04
CA ARG A 215 -10.77 -5.50 12.29
C ARG A 215 -11.82 -6.53 12.71
N VAL A 216 -12.52 -7.09 11.72
CA VAL A 216 -13.50 -8.17 11.91
C VAL A 216 -12.75 -9.50 11.81
N ASP A 217 -12.69 -10.27 12.90
CA ASP A 217 -12.11 -11.61 12.87
C ASP A 217 -13.15 -12.63 12.37
N ASN A 218 -13.01 -13.03 11.10
CA ASN A 218 -13.86 -14.03 10.47
C ASN A 218 -13.77 -15.44 11.12
N ARG A 219 -12.89 -15.66 12.10
CA ARG A 219 -12.83 -16.93 12.84
C ARG A 219 -14.02 -17.14 13.79
N GLN A 220 -14.74 -16.08 14.19
CA GLN A 220 -15.91 -16.23 15.08
C GLN A 220 -17.18 -16.68 14.35
N ALA A 221 -17.35 -16.33 13.07
CA ALA A 221 -18.50 -16.78 12.27
C ALA A 221 -18.58 -18.31 12.09
N LYS A 222 -17.45 -19.02 12.23
CA LYS A 222 -17.43 -20.50 12.26
C LYS A 222 -17.80 -21.11 13.62
N LYS A 223 -17.65 -20.37 14.73
CA LYS A 223 -17.98 -20.88 16.07
C LYS A 223 -19.48 -20.86 16.35
N GLU A 224 -20.19 -19.87 15.83
CA GLU A 224 -21.64 -19.75 16.06
C GLU A 224 -22.47 -20.78 15.28
N GLN A 225 -21.97 -21.28 14.15
CA GLN A 225 -22.59 -22.41 13.42
C GLN A 225 -22.26 -23.79 14.00
N GLN A 226 -21.26 -23.92 14.88
CA GLN A 226 -20.97 -25.19 15.58
C GLN A 226 -21.61 -25.27 16.97
N SER A 227 -21.98 -24.14 17.58
CA SER A 227 -22.59 -24.11 18.93
C SER A 227 -24.07 -24.54 18.97
N GLU A 228 -24.77 -24.62 17.84
CA GLU A 228 -26.14 -25.16 17.79
C GLU A 228 -26.21 -26.68 17.57
N GLY A 229 -25.08 -27.34 17.29
CA GLY A 229 -25.02 -28.79 16.99
C GLY A 229 -24.57 -29.71 18.14
N GLU A 230 -23.97 -29.17 19.21
CA GLU A 230 -23.36 -29.99 20.29
C GLU A 230 -24.05 -29.79 21.65
N SER A 231 -25.38 -29.83 21.67
CA SER A 231 -26.13 -30.12 22.89
C SER A 231 -26.52 -31.59 22.93
N GLN A 232 -25.53 -32.49 22.94
CA GLN A 232 -25.63 -33.87 23.46
C GLN A 232 -24.32 -34.64 23.20
N SER A 233 -23.43 -34.70 24.21
CA SER A 233 -22.69 -35.91 24.63
C SER A 233 -21.60 -35.54 25.63
N ALA A 234 -21.73 -36.06 26.84
CA ALA A 234 -20.83 -35.82 27.95
C ALA A 234 -19.59 -36.74 27.90
N LYS A 235 -18.44 -36.15 28.26
CA LYS A 235 -17.31 -36.69 29.05
C LYS A 235 -16.66 -38.02 28.62
N GLN A 236 -15.38 -37.98 28.21
CA GLN A 236 -14.26 -38.52 29.01
C GLN A 236 -12.86 -38.13 28.45
N ASP A 237 -11.88 -38.20 29.36
CA ASP A 237 -10.52 -37.64 29.40
C ASP A 237 -9.53 -37.93 28.25
N GLY A 238 -8.56 -37.00 28.08
CA GLY A 238 -7.26 -37.32 27.49
C GLY A 238 -6.40 -36.14 27.00
N LYS A 239 -5.43 -35.71 27.83
CA LYS A 239 -4.20 -34.93 27.53
C LYS A 239 -4.32 -33.54 26.87
N LYS A 240 -4.16 -32.51 27.70
CA LYS A 240 -3.76 -31.15 27.31
C LYS A 240 -2.26 -31.09 26.98
N GLU A 241 -1.90 -30.99 25.71
CA GLU A 241 -0.73 -30.20 25.30
C GLU A 241 -1.19 -28.75 25.11
N ARG A 242 -0.58 -27.83 25.87
CA ARG A 242 -0.79 -26.39 25.72
C ARG A 242 -0.07 -25.94 24.44
N GLN A 243 -0.81 -25.82 23.34
CA GLN A 243 -0.42 -24.89 22.28
C GLN A 243 -0.92 -23.50 22.68
N THR A 244 0.03 -22.61 22.90
CA THR A 244 -0.16 -21.17 23.07
C THR A 244 -0.96 -20.61 21.88
N PRO A 245 -1.95 -19.74 22.09
CA PRO A 245 -2.59 -19.02 21.00
C PRO A 245 -1.53 -18.22 20.25
N ALA A 246 -1.45 -18.40 18.94
CA ALA A 246 -0.67 -17.56 18.06
C ALA A 246 -1.08 -16.09 18.31
N GLU A 247 -0.12 -15.31 18.77
CA GLU A 247 -0.26 -13.88 18.94
C GLU A 247 -0.63 -13.23 17.61
N ASP A 248 -1.48 -12.21 17.72
CA ASP A 248 -2.00 -11.36 16.66
C ASP A 248 -0.86 -10.57 16.01
N ASP A 249 -0.12 -11.21 15.09
CA ASP A 249 0.96 -10.60 14.32
C ASP A 249 0.39 -9.94 13.04
N GLY A 250 -0.49 -8.95 13.21
CA GLY A 250 -0.55 -7.85 12.24
C GLY A 250 0.79 -7.10 12.26
N PRO A 251 1.28 -6.51 11.15
CA PRO A 251 2.48 -5.70 11.21
C PRO A 251 2.23 -4.50 12.14
N GLU A 252 2.71 -4.58 13.38
CA GLU A 252 2.82 -3.41 14.25
C GLU A 252 3.76 -2.40 13.57
N ILE A 253 3.18 -1.27 13.15
CA ILE A 253 3.94 -0.07 12.83
C ILE A 253 4.71 0.29 14.12
N PRO A 254 6.05 0.41 14.09
CA PRO A 254 6.81 0.60 15.33
C PRO A 254 6.40 1.90 16.03
N LYS A 255 5.72 1.81 17.18
CA LYS A 255 5.73 2.90 18.18
C LYS A 255 6.96 2.71 19.06
N ALA A 256 8.05 3.40 18.75
CA ALA A 256 9.33 3.17 19.43
C ALA A 256 9.69 4.26 20.45
N SER A 257 9.44 3.93 21.72
CA SER A 257 10.28 4.16 22.91
C SER A 257 10.89 5.56 23.15
N LYS A 258 10.44 6.21 24.24
CA LYS A 258 11.14 7.34 24.89
C LYS A 258 12.53 6.89 25.38
N LYS A 259 13.58 7.11 24.58
CA LYS A 259 14.95 7.18 25.10
C LYS A 259 15.11 8.49 25.88
N ARG A 260 15.05 8.40 27.21
CA ARG A 260 15.53 9.45 28.12
C ARG A 260 16.99 9.76 27.78
N ARG A 261 17.25 10.93 27.21
CA ARG A 261 18.60 11.51 27.17
C ARG A 261 19.02 11.85 28.60
N LYS A 262 20.08 11.19 29.08
CA LYS A 262 20.77 11.53 30.31
C LYS A 262 21.63 12.74 29.99
N ASN A 263 21.28 13.92 30.51
CA ASN A 263 22.15 15.09 30.47
C ASN A 263 23.42 14.79 31.27
N GLN A 264 24.58 14.90 30.63
CA GLN A 264 25.84 15.16 31.30
C GLN A 264 26.09 16.66 31.20
N SER A 265 26.02 17.34 32.35
CA SER A 265 26.55 18.68 32.55
C SER A 265 28.08 18.57 32.69
N ILE A 266 28.81 19.36 31.90
CA ILE A 266 30.21 19.69 32.14
C ILE A 266 30.29 21.22 32.18
N SER A 267 30.98 21.67 33.23
CA SER A 267 31.32 23.04 33.66
C SER A 267 30.25 23.81 34.41
#